data_AF-A0A4P8L4Z3-F1
#
_entry.id   AF-A0A4P8L4Z3-F1
#
_cell.length_a   1.000
_cell.length_b   1.000
_cell.length_c   1.000
_cell.angle_alpha   90.00
_cell.angle_beta   90.00
_cell.angle_gamma   90.00
#
_symmetry.space_group_name_H-M   'P 1'
#
loop_
_entity.id
_entity.type
_entity.pdbx_description
1 polymer ?
#
loop_
_entity_poly.entity_id
_entity_poly.type
_entity_poly.pdbx_seq_one_letter_code
_entity_poly.pdbx_strand_id
1 'polypeptide(L)' 'MCINSKGTPLNQADFILTLMSVFWDEELRQMYACHALPDGWHGMDYATFLEERRKRIAQVIRSGFEKLKVES' A
#
# COMPACT_ATOMS: atom_id res chain seq x y z
N MET A 1 -3.81 0.34 20.99
CA MET A 1 -2.40 -0.06 21.12
C MET A 1 -2.38 -1.57 21.23
N CYS A 2 -1.78 -2.30 20.27
CA CYS A 2 -1.77 -3.76 20.30
C CYS A 2 -0.65 -4.25 21.24
N ILE A 3 -1.01 -5.11 22.18
CA ILE A 3 -0.11 -5.67 23.20
C ILE A 3 -0.07 -7.19 23.00
N ASN A 4 1.13 -7.81 22.96
CA ASN A 4 1.23 -9.27 22.85
C ASN A 4 0.96 -9.97 24.21
N SER A 5 0.95 -11.31 24.22
CA SER A 5 0.76 -12.12 25.44
C SER A 5 1.83 -11.92 26.53
N LYS A 6 2.93 -11.22 26.23
CA LYS A 6 4.01 -10.89 27.16
C LYS A 6 3.99 -9.43 27.63
N GLY A 7 2.95 -8.66 27.30
CA GLY A 7 2.82 -7.27 27.74
C GLY A 7 3.70 -6.28 26.96
N THR A 8 4.35 -6.71 25.88
CA THR A 8 5.20 -5.84 25.07
C THR A 8 4.34 -4.99 24.12
N PRO A 9 4.52 -3.66 24.08
CA PRO A 9 3.92 -2.83 23.04
C PRO A 9 4.47 -3.26 21.68
N LEU A 10 3.60 -3.75 20.80
CA LEU A 10 4.02 -4.00 19.42
C LEU A 10 4.12 -2.67 18.68
N ASN A 11 5.28 -2.43 18.09
CA ASN A 11 5.42 -1.46 17.02
C ASN A 11 4.59 -1.95 15.83
N GLN A 12 3.63 -1.14 15.38
CA GLN A 12 2.72 -1.47 14.27
C GLN A 12 3.47 -1.77 12.96
N ALA A 13 4.69 -1.25 12.80
CA ALA A 13 5.53 -1.53 11.64
C ALA A 13 6.03 -2.99 11.62
N ASP A 14 6.30 -3.62 12.76
CA ASP A 14 6.83 -4.98 12.80
C ASP A 14 5.80 -6.02 12.34
N PHE A 15 4.52 -5.75 12.60
CA PHE A 15 3.41 -6.57 12.10
C PHE A 15 3.29 -6.49 10.57
N ILE A 16 3.40 -5.28 10.03
CA ILE A 16 3.34 -5.03 8.58
C ILE A 16 4.53 -5.68 7.88
N LEU A 17 5.74 -5.56 8.43
CA LEU A 17 6.95 -6.18 7.87
C LEU A 17 6.86 -7.72 7.83
N THR A 18 6.32 -8.33 8.89
CA THR A 18 6.09 -9.77 8.94
C THR A 18 5.09 -10.20 7.87
N LEU A 19 4.00 -9.45 7.70
CA LEU A 19 2.98 -9.74 6.70
C LEU A 19 3.54 -9.57 5.26
N MET A 20 4.31 -8.51 5.01
CA MET A 20 4.98 -8.27 3.73
C MET A 20 5.95 -9.40 3.35
N SER A 21 6.57 -10.07 4.33
CA SER A 21 7.50 -11.19 4.08
C SER A 21 6.83 -12.47 3.56
N VAL A 22 5.51 -12.59 3.67
CA VAL A 22 4.73 -13.75 3.21
C VAL A 22 4.26 -13.60 1.77
N PHE A 23 4.17 -12.36 1.27
CA PHE A 23 3.76 -12.08 -0.11
C PHE A 23 4.96 -12.11 -1.05
N TRP A 24 4.76 -12.59 -2.27
CA TRP A 24 5.77 -12.47 -3.32
C TRP A 24 5.91 -10.98 -3.71
N ASP A 25 7.13 -10.50 -3.97
CA ASP A 25 7.40 -9.08 -4.26
C ASP A 25 6.48 -8.49 -5.34
N GLU A 26 6.10 -9.32 -6.32
CA GLU A 26 5.20 -8.95 -7.42
C GLU A 26 3.75 -8.78 -6.96
N GLU A 27 3.23 -9.68 -6.13
CA GLU A 27 1.86 -9.58 -5.60
C GLU A 27 1.72 -8.35 -4.71
N LEU A 28 2.73 -8.08 -3.89
CA LEU A 28 2.76 -6.91 -3.03
C LEU A 28 2.81 -5.60 -3.85
N ARG A 29 3.60 -5.59 -4.92
CA ARG A 29 3.67 -4.46 -5.85
C ARG A 29 2.35 -4.23 -6.57
N GLN A 30 1.69 -5.28 -7.02
CA GLN A 30 0.36 -5.18 -7.64
C GLN A 30 -0.66 -4.65 -6.64
N MET A 31 -0.63 -5.12 -5.39
CA MET A 31 -1.49 -4.64 -4.32
C MET A 31 -1.26 -3.15 -4.04
N TYR A 32 -0.01 -2.69 -3.93
CA TYR A 32 0.32 -1.27 -3.78
C TYR A 32 -0.17 -0.44 -4.97
N ALA A 33 0.04 -0.92 -6.19
CA ALA A 33 -0.42 -0.24 -7.40
C ALA A 33 -1.95 -0.09 -7.42
N CYS A 34 -2.70 -1.17 -7.17
CA CYS A 34 -4.16 -1.16 -7.13
C CYS A 34 -4.72 -0.23 -6.05
N HIS A 35 -4.04 -0.10 -4.91
CA HIS A 35 -4.45 0.78 -3.81
C HIS A 35 -3.88 2.20 -3.89
N ALA A 36 -3.16 2.53 -4.97
CA ALA A 36 -2.50 3.81 -5.18
C ALA A 36 -1.52 4.17 -4.04
N LEU A 37 -0.86 3.17 -3.46
CA LEU A 37 0.10 3.33 -2.37
C LEU A 37 1.50 3.61 -2.93
N PRO A 38 2.16 4.70 -2.53
CA PRO A 38 3.55 4.96 -2.88
C PRO A 38 4.53 3.96 -2.24
N ASP A 39 5.65 3.66 -2.90
CA ASP A 39 6.71 2.86 -2.28
C ASP A 39 7.23 3.55 -1.00
N GLY A 40 7.35 2.80 0.08
CA GLY A 40 7.80 3.35 1.37
C GLY A 40 6.77 4.22 2.11
N TRP A 41 5.49 4.19 1.72
CA TRP A 41 4.43 5.03 2.32
C TRP A 41 4.33 4.96 3.85
N HIS A 42 4.68 3.82 4.46
CA HIS A 42 4.64 3.63 5.91
C HIS A 42 5.56 4.58 6.70
N GLY A 43 6.61 5.09 6.06
CA GLY A 43 7.58 6.02 6.68
C GLY A 43 7.39 7.47 6.26
N MET A 44 6.42 7.77 5.39
CA MET A 44 6.19 9.14 4.91
C MET A 44 5.40 9.96 5.93
N ASP A 45 5.64 11.28 5.94
CA ASP A 45 4.72 12.18 6.60
C ASP A 45 3.35 12.17 5.91
N TYR A 46 2.31 12.49 6.67
CA TYR A 46 0.93 12.39 6.20
C TYR A 46 0.62 13.32 5.02
N ALA A 47 1.22 14.52 4.96
CA ALA A 47 0.94 15.48 3.91
C ALA A 47 1.56 15.03 2.57
N THR A 48 2.81 14.58 2.59
CA THR A 48 3.51 14.00 1.44
C THR A 48 2.78 12.76 0.95
N PHE A 49 2.36 11.88 1.86
CA PHE A 49 1.56 10.70 1.52
C PHE A 49 0.28 11.08 0.75
N LEU A 50 -0.48 12.05 1.26
CA LEU A 50 -1.72 12.47 0.62
C LEU A 50 -1.49 13.06 -0.78
N GLU A 51 -0.41 13.83 -0.96
CA GLU A 51 -0.06 14.37 -2.28
C GLU A 51 0.28 13.26 -3.27
N GLU A 52 1.17 12.35 -2.89
CA GLU A 52 1.63 11.26 -3.74
C GLU A 52 0.52 10.26 -4.07
N ARG A 53 -0.37 10.00 -3.10
CA ARG A 53 -1.53 9.13 -3.30
C ARG A 53 -2.55 9.73 -4.27
N ARG A 54 -2.81 11.05 -4.21
CA ARG A 54 -3.75 11.71 -5.16
C ARG A 54 -3.31 11.53 -6.61
N LYS A 55 -2.02 11.69 -6.89
CA LYS A 55 -1.44 11.49 -8.24
C LYS A 55 -1.65 10.05 -8.72
N ARG A 56 -1.41 9.07 -7.84
CA ARG A 56 -1.55 7.64 -8.16
C ARG A 56 -3.01 7.20 -8.36
N ILE A 57 -3.96 7.74 -7.60
CA ILE A 57 -5.39 7.46 -7.82
C ILE A 57 -5.81 7.85 -9.25
N ALA A 58 -5.36 9.01 -9.73
CA ALA A 58 -5.65 9.43 -11.10
C ALA A 58 -5.10 8.45 -12.16
N GLN A 59 -3.93 7.86 -11.90
CA GLN A 59 -3.34 6.84 -12.77
C GLN A 59 -4.14 5.53 -12.72
N VAL A 60 -4.53 5.06 -11.53
CA VAL A 60 -5.35 3.85 -11.37
C VAL A 60 -6.68 3.97 -12.12
N ILE A 61 -7.36 5.11 -11.99
CA ILE A 61 -8.63 5.37 -12.70
C ILE A 61 -8.41 5.34 -14.21
N ARG A 62 -7.34 5.96 -14.71
CA ARG A 62 -7.00 5.95 -16.15
C ARG A 62 -6.77 4.53 -16.65
N SER A 63 -5.91 3.76 -15.98
CA SER A 63 -5.63 2.37 -16.35
C SER A 63 -6.89 1.51 -16.33
N GLY A 64 -7.77 1.70 -15.36
CA GLY A 64 -9.07 1.02 -15.30
C GLY A 64 -9.95 1.32 -16.52
N PHE A 65 -10.05 2.59 -16.91
CA PHE A 65 -10.81 2.99 -18.10
C PHE A 65 -10.22 2.45 -19.41
N GLU A 66 -8.89 2.44 -19.54
CA GLU A 66 -8.19 1.88 -20.70
C GLU A 66 -8.48 0.39 -20.86
N LYS A 67 -8.48 -0.37 -19.76
CA LYS A 67 -8.80 -1.80 -19.78
C LYS A 67 -10.23 -2.06 -20.28
N LEU A 68 -11.20 -1.27 -19.83
CA LEU A 68 -12.60 -1.40 -20.26
C LEU A 68 -12.79 -1.14 -21.76
N LYS A 69 -12.00 -0.24 -22.36
CA LYS A 69 -12.05 0.05 -23.80
C LYS A 69 -11.49 -1.07 -24.67
N VAL A 70 -10.54 -1.84 -24.15
CA VAL A 70 -9.91 -2.95 -24.88
C VAL A 70 -10.81 -4.20 -24.88
N GLU A 71 -11.67 -4.34 -23.87
CA GLU A 71 -12.61 -5.46 -23.71
C GLU A 71 -14.00 -5.20 -24.34
N SER A 72 -14.22 -4.05 -25.00
CA SER A 72 -15.45 -3.68 -25.73
C SER A 72 -15.27 -3.83 -27.25
#